data_AF-A0A1L7XYX2-F1
#
_entry.id   AF-A0A1L7XYX2-F1
#
_cell.length_a   1.000
_cell.length_b   1.000
_cell.length_c   1.000
_cell.angle_alpha   90.00
_cell.angle_beta   90.00
_cell.angle_gamma   90.00
#
_symmetry.space_group_name_H-M   'P 1'
#
loop_
_entity.id
_entity.type
_entity.pdbx_description
1 polymer ?
#
loop_
_entity_poly.entity_id
_entity_poly.type
_entity_poly.pdbx_seq_one_letter_code
_entity_poly.pdbx_strand_id
1 'polypeptide(L)'
;MASTTITEDLMEKGITGEETVDGMGDEVVWVPQRLDATDTAPQDKMPRSRRRAQNYANKAAHWIQHSKQTVRTDVHLVDKCLKGYPRLAALLDCDENFMVYRRFGYLQARLLLYKQDVLRELEDDLDRMDESDEYHKTNALRSREDGDIENPDKKKLFGEIEGKFKEYADLLIVSRELAGFTRPPARDYFSVKNYFDSQGPICNPESYIYRKEDIVTLKPGRENAWIDAFIEKILHKLSSPLIRYMFCTPDLRDKVDPVKTKIQLYSRDRINHVVGFIIMITILALLIIPVYVLLHVGQGARTPSMTLIMIMVLLLSTLIFSVVLTKFTSAKRHETLGAAATYCAVLVVFLGNLGNSSSGSSSGSSNGTST
;
A
#
# COMPACT_ATOMS: atom_id res chain seq x y z
N MET A 1 60.23 19.15 21.05
CA MET A 1 60.08 17.84 21.72
C MET A 1 59.07 17.06 20.88
N ALA A 2 59.46 16.40 19.78
CA ALA A 2 60.15 15.09 19.69
C ALA A 2 59.32 13.98 20.38
N SER A 3 58.96 12.83 19.81
CA SER A 3 59.23 12.14 18.53
C SER A 3 58.16 11.02 18.37
N THR A 4 57.54 10.79 17.21
CA THR A 4 57.97 9.93 16.06
C THR A 4 57.90 8.42 16.40
N THR A 5 56.86 7.69 15.95
CA THR A 5 56.87 6.77 14.78
C THR A 5 58.13 5.92 14.59
N ILE A 6 58.03 4.61 14.87
CA ILE A 6 58.84 3.49 14.33
C ILE A 6 57.92 2.26 14.53
N THR A 7 57.46 1.47 13.56
CA THR A 7 58.19 0.71 12.55
C THR A 7 57.27 0.35 11.37
N GLU A 8 57.37 1.08 10.26
CA GLU A 8 57.41 0.48 8.92
C GLU A 8 58.87 0.59 8.49
N ASP A 9 59.59 -0.52 8.41
CA ASP A 9 60.63 -0.76 7.40
C ASP A 9 61.32 -2.09 7.68
N LEU A 10 60.94 -3.11 6.92
CA LEU A 10 61.89 -4.09 6.39
C LEU A 10 61.34 -4.52 5.03
N MET A 11 61.67 -3.67 4.07
CA MET A 11 61.66 -3.84 2.64
C MET A 11 62.25 -5.19 2.18
N GLU A 12 61.81 -5.57 0.97
CA GLU A 12 62.60 -6.23 -0.07
C GLU A 12 63.09 -7.66 0.17
N LYS A 13 62.52 -8.60 -0.60
CA LYS A 13 63.23 -9.26 -1.71
C LYS A 13 62.29 -10.09 -2.58
N GLY A 14 62.08 -9.63 -3.82
CA GLY A 14 61.83 -10.51 -4.97
C GLY A 14 63.16 -10.86 -5.67
N ILE A 15 63.08 -11.65 -6.76
CA ILE A 15 64.15 -12.15 -7.67
C ILE A 15 64.69 -13.54 -7.30
N THR A 16 64.88 -14.56 -8.14
CA THR A 16 64.31 -15.13 -9.40
C THR A 16 65.19 -16.36 -9.76
N GLY A 17 64.58 -17.40 -10.36
CA GLY A 17 65.20 -18.41 -11.26
C GLY A 17 66.08 -19.49 -10.62
N GLU A 18 66.36 -20.66 -11.21
CA GLU A 18 65.88 -21.42 -12.38
C GLU A 18 66.73 -22.73 -12.37
N GLU A 19 66.13 -23.89 -12.67
CA GLU A 19 66.75 -25.15 -13.19
C GLU A 19 67.83 -25.91 -12.35
N THR A 20 67.98 -27.25 -12.34
CA THR A 20 67.37 -28.41 -13.05
C THR A 20 67.77 -29.73 -12.35
N VAL A 21 66.86 -30.74 -12.40
CA VAL A 21 67.06 -32.19 -12.73
C VAL A 21 67.76 -33.07 -11.66
N ASP A 22 67.35 -34.30 -11.27
CA ASP A 22 66.51 -35.43 -11.74
C ASP A 22 66.02 -36.20 -10.47
N GLY A 23 64.95 -36.98 -10.38
CA GLY A 23 63.99 -37.53 -11.33
C GLY A 23 63.07 -38.58 -10.63
N MET A 24 62.12 -39.11 -11.41
CA MET A 24 61.35 -40.35 -11.25
C MET A 24 60.03 -40.34 -10.44
N GLY A 25 58.92 -40.54 -11.17
CA GLY A 25 57.74 -41.25 -10.66
C GLY A 25 56.37 -40.69 -11.06
N ASP A 26 55.89 -41.07 -12.24
CA ASP A 26 54.67 -40.60 -12.92
C ASP A 26 53.35 -40.74 -12.13
N GLU A 27 52.52 -39.71 -12.30
CA GLU A 27 51.13 -39.58 -11.88
C GLU A 27 50.20 -40.22 -12.92
N VAL A 28 49.35 -41.18 -12.52
CA VAL A 28 48.26 -41.70 -13.37
C VAL A 28 46.92 -41.20 -12.83
N VAL A 29 46.45 -40.12 -13.47
CA VAL A 29 45.10 -39.57 -13.32
C VAL A 29 44.09 -40.54 -13.96
N TRP A 30 43.08 -40.96 -13.20
CA TRP A 30 41.96 -41.76 -13.71
C TRP A 30 41.07 -40.91 -14.63
N VAL A 31 41.24 -41.10 -15.94
CA VAL A 31 40.30 -40.64 -16.98
C VAL A 31 39.19 -41.69 -17.14
N PRO A 32 37.90 -41.34 -17.04
CA PRO A 32 36.84 -42.28 -17.40
C PRO A 32 36.85 -42.49 -18.92
N GLN A 33 37.20 -43.71 -19.32
CA GLN A 33 37.20 -44.14 -20.71
C GLN A 33 35.78 -44.12 -21.27
N ARG A 34 35.56 -43.28 -22.27
CA ARG A 34 34.35 -43.25 -23.10
C ARG A 34 34.27 -44.60 -23.84
N LEU A 35 33.37 -45.47 -23.41
CA LEU A 35 32.97 -46.64 -24.19
C LEU A 35 32.16 -46.14 -25.39
N ASP A 36 32.81 -46.12 -26.55
CA ASP A 36 32.18 -45.99 -27.86
C ASP A 36 31.32 -47.24 -28.11
N ALA A 37 30.07 -47.18 -27.67
CA ALA A 37 29.03 -48.08 -28.13
C ALA A 37 28.31 -47.42 -29.32
N THR A 38 28.90 -47.60 -30.51
CA THR A 38 28.19 -47.52 -31.77
C THR A 38 27.16 -48.65 -31.84
N ASP A 39 25.97 -48.40 -31.32
CA ASP A 39 24.74 -49.08 -31.74
C ASP A 39 23.68 -48.04 -32.05
N THR A 40 23.82 -47.47 -33.26
CA THR A 40 22.77 -46.71 -33.94
C THR A 40 21.57 -47.63 -34.18
N ALA A 41 20.62 -47.63 -33.25
CA ALA A 41 19.26 -48.06 -33.55
C ALA A 41 18.71 -47.13 -34.65
N PRO A 42 18.17 -47.66 -35.77
CA PRO A 42 17.71 -46.83 -36.88
C PRO A 42 16.57 -45.92 -36.43
N GLN A 43 16.81 -44.60 -36.46
CA GLN A 43 15.75 -43.58 -36.38
C GLN A 43 14.94 -43.58 -37.69
N ASP A 44 14.22 -44.64 -37.99
CA ASP A 44 13.22 -44.59 -39.06
C ASP A 44 12.04 -45.50 -38.76
N LYS A 45 11.08 -44.93 -38.01
CA LYS A 45 9.63 -45.20 -38.00
C LYS A 45 9.01 -44.53 -36.76
N MET A 46 9.03 -43.20 -36.72
CA MET A 46 8.24 -42.46 -35.74
C MET A 46 7.32 -41.49 -36.49
N PRO A 47 5.98 -41.62 -36.37
CA PRO A 47 5.05 -40.84 -37.17
C PRO A 47 5.26 -39.34 -36.93
N ARG A 48 5.16 -38.52 -37.99
CA ARG A 48 5.42 -37.07 -37.96
C ARG A 48 4.64 -36.33 -36.87
N SER A 49 3.48 -36.86 -36.46
CA SER A 49 2.66 -36.35 -35.34
C SER A 49 3.38 -36.45 -33.99
N ARG A 50 4.11 -37.54 -33.74
CA ARG A 50 4.81 -37.80 -32.47
C ARG A 50 6.07 -36.96 -32.32
N ARG A 51 6.79 -36.71 -33.43
CA ARG A 51 7.93 -35.76 -33.46
C ARG A 51 7.50 -34.31 -33.17
N ARG A 52 6.34 -33.88 -33.68
CA ARG A 52 5.79 -32.55 -33.36
C ARG A 52 5.40 -32.45 -31.88
N ALA A 53 4.69 -33.45 -31.35
CA ALA A 53 4.29 -33.48 -29.94
C ALA A 53 5.49 -33.40 -28.99
N GLN A 54 6.58 -34.10 -29.31
CA GLN A 54 7.81 -34.08 -28.50
C GLN A 54 8.55 -32.74 -28.60
N ASN A 55 8.54 -32.09 -29.76
CA ASN A 55 9.08 -30.73 -29.90
C ASN A 55 8.25 -29.69 -29.13
N TYR A 56 6.92 -29.81 -29.10
CA TYR A 56 6.07 -28.96 -28.27
C TYR A 56 6.27 -29.24 -26.78
N ALA A 57 6.42 -30.50 -26.37
CA ALA A 57 6.72 -30.88 -24.99
C ALA A 57 8.09 -30.36 -24.54
N ASN A 58 9.12 -30.45 -25.39
CA ASN A 58 10.45 -29.94 -25.11
C ASN A 58 10.49 -28.41 -25.10
N LYS A 59 9.75 -27.74 -26.00
CA LYS A 59 9.56 -26.28 -25.93
C LYS A 59 8.82 -25.90 -24.65
N ALA A 60 7.72 -26.58 -24.30
CA ALA A 60 6.98 -26.32 -23.07
C ALA A 60 7.86 -26.54 -21.84
N ALA A 61 8.67 -27.60 -21.80
CA ALA A 61 9.63 -27.86 -20.74
C ALA A 61 10.70 -26.76 -20.65
N HIS A 62 11.24 -26.30 -21.78
CA HIS A 62 12.20 -25.19 -21.84
C HIS A 62 11.57 -23.86 -21.40
N TRP A 63 10.33 -23.57 -21.79
CA TRP A 63 9.55 -22.41 -21.34
C TRP A 63 9.27 -22.48 -19.83
N ILE A 64 8.90 -23.66 -19.30
CA ILE A 64 8.69 -23.89 -17.87
C ILE A 64 10.01 -23.72 -17.10
N GLN A 65 11.13 -24.19 -17.65
CA GLN A 65 12.45 -24.08 -17.04
C GLN A 65 12.98 -22.64 -17.04
N HIS A 66 12.77 -21.87 -18.11
CA HIS A 66 13.08 -20.44 -18.15
C HIS A 66 12.14 -19.60 -17.28
N SER A 67 10.86 -19.99 -17.14
CA SER A 67 9.93 -19.30 -16.20
C SER A 67 10.29 -19.54 -14.73
N LYS A 68 11.06 -20.59 -14.44
CA LYS A 68 11.64 -20.90 -13.11
C LYS A 68 13.01 -20.27 -12.90
N GLN A 69 13.48 -19.42 -13.80
CA GLN A 69 14.60 -18.52 -13.51
C GLN A 69 14.08 -17.42 -12.58
N THR A 70 13.79 -17.83 -11.33
CA THR A 70 13.51 -16.95 -10.22
C THR A 70 14.69 -15.99 -10.14
N VAL A 71 14.43 -14.71 -10.39
CA VAL A 71 15.32 -13.64 -9.94
C VAL A 71 15.73 -14.03 -8.52
N ARG A 72 17.03 -14.21 -8.25
CA ARG A 72 17.53 -14.39 -6.89
C ARG A 72 17.22 -13.09 -6.16
N THR A 73 16.01 -12.97 -5.66
CA THR A 73 15.61 -11.93 -4.74
C THR A 73 16.18 -12.36 -3.40
N ASP A 74 17.28 -11.73 -2.98
CA ASP A 74 17.75 -11.80 -1.60
C ASP A 74 16.72 -11.12 -0.71
N VAL A 75 15.69 -11.87 -0.34
CA VAL A 75 14.71 -11.43 0.62
C VAL A 75 15.25 -11.77 2.00
N HIS A 76 15.30 -10.80 2.91
CA HIS A 76 15.54 -11.08 4.32
C HIS A 76 14.35 -11.87 4.88
N LEU A 77 14.50 -13.20 5.00
CA LEU A 77 13.51 -14.00 5.71
C LEU A 77 13.53 -13.60 7.17
N VAL A 78 12.36 -13.21 7.70
CA VAL A 78 12.21 -12.75 9.08
C VAL A 78 12.75 -13.79 10.07
N ASP A 79 12.51 -15.08 9.80
CA ASP A 79 12.94 -16.17 10.67
C ASP A 79 14.44 -16.46 10.64
N LYS A 80 15.14 -16.06 9.56
CA LYS A 80 16.59 -16.20 9.44
C LYS A 80 17.36 -15.07 10.13
N CYS A 81 16.70 -13.94 10.41
CA CYS A 81 17.31 -12.82 11.10
C CYS A 81 17.54 -13.13 12.59
N LEU A 82 18.63 -12.57 13.14
CA LEU A 82 18.96 -12.63 14.57
C LEU A 82 17.81 -12.08 15.42
N LYS A 83 17.56 -12.71 16.57
CA LYS A 83 16.51 -12.29 17.50
C LYS A 83 16.74 -10.84 17.95
N GLY A 84 15.66 -10.10 18.19
CA GLY A 84 15.68 -8.70 18.58
C GLY A 84 15.45 -7.74 17.42
N TYR A 85 16.15 -6.61 17.40
CA TYR A 85 15.99 -5.55 16.41
C TYR A 85 16.16 -5.99 14.95
N PRO A 86 17.15 -6.82 14.57
CA PRO A 86 17.28 -7.26 13.18
C PRO A 86 16.05 -8.01 12.68
N ARG A 87 15.44 -8.85 13.53
CA ARG A 87 14.21 -9.57 13.20
C ARG A 87 12.99 -8.65 13.18
N LEU A 88 12.89 -7.70 14.10
CA LEU A 88 11.83 -6.69 14.08
C LEU A 88 11.92 -5.83 12.81
N ALA A 89 13.11 -5.38 12.43
CA ALA A 89 13.32 -4.63 11.19
C ALA A 89 12.92 -5.45 9.95
N ALA A 90 13.35 -6.71 9.89
CA ALA A 90 12.94 -7.62 8.82
C ALA A 90 11.42 -7.82 8.78
N LEU A 91 10.74 -7.82 9.94
CA LEU A 91 9.27 -7.89 10.00
C LEU A 91 8.60 -6.62 9.49
N LEU A 92 9.07 -5.43 9.90
CA LEU A 92 8.49 -4.16 9.46
C LEU A 92 8.70 -3.92 7.96
N ASP A 93 9.77 -4.50 7.40
CA ASP A 93 10.09 -4.46 5.96
C ASP A 93 9.42 -5.59 5.14
N CYS A 94 8.90 -6.64 5.78
CA CYS A 94 8.43 -7.80 5.03
C CYS A 94 7.15 -7.52 4.20
N ASP A 95 6.33 -6.57 4.67
CA ASP A 95 5.09 -6.11 4.06
C ASP A 95 4.94 -4.59 4.22
N GLU A 96 4.49 -3.92 3.17
CA GLU A 96 4.22 -2.47 3.21
C GLU A 96 3.16 -2.09 4.26
N ASN A 97 2.23 -2.99 4.57
CA ASN A 97 1.21 -2.78 5.61
C ASN A 97 1.81 -2.80 7.03
N PHE A 98 3.02 -3.33 7.20
CA PHE A 98 3.73 -3.39 8.47
C PHE A 98 4.75 -2.26 8.65
N MET A 99 4.82 -1.30 7.72
CA MET A 99 5.61 -0.07 7.84
C MET A 99 5.00 0.91 8.86
N VAL A 100 4.91 0.45 10.11
CA VAL A 100 4.24 1.07 11.24
C VAL A 100 5.27 1.64 12.19
N TYR A 101 5.27 2.97 12.30
CA TYR A 101 6.27 3.71 13.08
C TYR A 101 5.61 4.73 13.99
N ARG A 102 6.41 5.25 14.92
CA ARG A 102 6.00 6.29 15.85
C ARG A 102 6.24 7.67 15.24
N ARG A 103 5.23 8.54 15.31
CA ARG A 103 5.29 9.94 14.82
C ARG A 103 5.96 10.90 15.80
N PHE A 104 5.92 10.60 17.10
CA PHE A 104 6.43 11.45 18.18
C PHE A 104 5.69 12.79 18.33
N GLY A 105 4.38 12.83 18.10
CA GLY A 105 3.60 14.07 18.06
C GLY A 105 3.67 14.90 19.36
N TYR A 106 3.70 14.26 20.53
CA TYR A 106 3.86 14.97 21.81
C TYR A 106 5.24 15.64 21.94
N LEU A 107 6.30 14.96 21.50
CA LEU A 107 7.66 15.51 21.57
C LEU A 107 7.83 16.65 20.56
N GLN A 108 7.29 16.47 19.36
CA GLN A 108 7.25 17.49 18.33
C GLN A 108 6.53 18.77 18.79
N ALA A 109 5.36 18.63 19.42
CA ALA A 109 4.65 19.78 19.97
C ALA A 109 5.49 20.52 21.02
N ARG A 110 6.19 19.80 21.91
CA ARG A 110 7.10 20.42 22.88
C ARG A 110 8.26 21.16 22.22
N LEU A 111 8.83 20.59 21.16
CA LEU A 111 9.92 21.23 20.43
C LEU A 111 9.45 22.50 19.70
N LEU A 112 8.24 22.49 19.12
CA LEU A 112 7.62 23.67 18.53
C LEU A 112 7.39 24.76 19.57
N LEU A 113 6.79 24.43 20.72
CA LEU A 113 6.57 25.39 21.81
C LEU A 113 7.88 26.00 22.32
N TYR A 114 8.92 25.17 22.48
CA TYR A 114 10.23 25.65 22.89
C TYR A 114 10.82 26.64 21.87
N LYS A 115 10.75 26.32 20.57
CA LYS A 115 11.26 27.22 19.52
C LYS A 115 10.44 28.50 19.39
N GLN A 116 9.13 28.45 19.63
CA GLN A 116 8.27 29.63 19.68
C GLN A 116 8.67 30.57 20.81
N ASP A 117 8.96 30.04 22.00
CA ASP A 117 9.37 30.85 23.15
C ASP A 117 10.73 31.51 22.92
N VAL A 118 11.70 30.78 22.34
CA VAL A 118 13.00 31.36 21.96
C VAL A 118 12.83 32.49 20.93
N LEU A 119 11.94 32.33 19.94
CA LEU A 119 11.67 33.40 18.97
C LEU A 119 10.99 34.61 19.62
N ARG A 120 10.09 34.39 20.58
CA ARG A 120 9.45 35.46 21.37
C ARG A 120 10.49 36.25 22.16
N GLU A 121 11.46 35.59 22.80
CA GLU A 121 12.53 36.30 23.52
C GLU A 121 13.36 37.20 22.59
N LEU A 122 13.66 36.73 21.37
CA LEU A 122 14.38 37.52 20.37
C LEU A 122 13.54 38.66 19.78
N GLU A 123 12.23 38.46 19.63
CA GLU A 123 11.27 39.50 19.25
C GLU A 123 11.20 40.58 20.33
N ASP A 124 11.08 40.19 21.61
CA ASP A 124 11.11 41.11 22.76
C ASP A 124 12.46 41.87 22.87
N ASP A 125 13.59 41.24 22.50
CA ASP A 125 14.90 41.91 22.40
C ASP A 125 14.92 42.96 21.28
N LEU A 126 14.34 42.64 20.12
CA LEU A 126 14.29 43.52 18.97
C LEU A 126 13.38 44.73 19.22
N ASP A 127 12.20 44.50 19.80
CA ASP A 127 11.25 45.54 20.17
C ASP A 127 11.88 46.53 21.17
N ARG A 128 12.66 46.04 22.14
CA ARG A 128 13.42 46.90 23.07
C ARG A 128 14.47 47.78 22.37
N MET A 129 15.13 47.26 21.34
CA MET A 129 16.06 48.07 20.54
C MET A 129 15.30 49.12 19.72
N ASP A 130 14.14 48.77 19.18
CA ASP A 130 13.29 49.70 18.43
C ASP A 130 12.73 50.83 19.31
N GLU A 131 12.27 50.51 20.52
CA GLU A 131 11.83 51.51 21.52
C GLU A 131 12.96 52.49 21.89
N SER A 132 14.18 51.99 22.04
CA SER A 132 15.37 52.81 22.29
C SER A 132 15.70 53.73 21.11
N ASP A 133 15.67 53.20 19.89
CA ASP A 133 15.90 53.97 18.67
C ASP A 133 14.83 55.07 18.49
N GLU A 134 13.57 54.79 18.84
CA GLU A 134 12.47 55.75 18.82
C GLU A 134 12.67 56.87 19.86
N TYR A 135 13.02 56.49 21.10
CA TYR A 135 13.31 57.44 22.18
C TYR A 135 14.43 58.42 21.79
N HIS A 136 15.48 57.91 21.16
CA HIS A 136 16.62 58.69 20.70
C HIS A 136 16.37 59.43 19.36
N LYS A 137 15.21 59.23 18.72
CA LYS A 137 14.82 59.82 17.42
C LYS A 137 15.87 59.60 16.33
N THR A 138 16.44 58.39 16.28
CA THR A 138 17.45 58.02 15.28
C THR A 138 16.80 57.84 13.90
N ASN A 139 17.58 57.94 12.83
CA ASN A 139 17.10 57.57 11.49
C ASN A 139 17.15 56.05 11.26
N ALA A 140 17.73 55.26 12.18
CA ALA A 140 17.83 53.81 12.12
C ALA A 140 16.50 53.08 11.89
N LEU A 141 15.38 53.61 12.42
CA LEU A 141 14.04 53.04 12.21
C LEU A 141 13.48 53.30 10.80
N ARG A 142 13.98 54.33 10.12
CA ARG A 142 13.45 54.77 8.81
C ARG A 142 14.30 54.29 7.64
N SER A 143 15.54 53.86 7.92
CA SER A 143 16.50 53.41 6.94
C SER A 143 17.28 52.21 7.47
N ARG A 144 17.14 51.06 6.81
CA ARG A 144 17.89 49.84 7.15
C ARG A 144 19.40 50.05 7.07
N GLU A 145 19.86 50.80 6.08
CA GLU A 145 21.30 51.03 5.87
C GLU A 145 21.89 51.94 6.96
N ASP A 146 21.17 53.00 7.35
CA ASP A 146 21.59 53.85 8.46
C ASP A 146 21.51 53.11 9.80
N GLY A 147 20.49 52.26 9.98
CA GLY A 147 20.35 51.42 11.19
C GLY A 147 21.42 50.34 11.32
N ASP A 148 21.84 49.73 10.21
CA ASP A 148 22.96 48.78 10.19
C ASP A 148 24.30 49.43 10.57
N ILE A 149 24.47 50.73 10.25
CA ILE A 149 25.67 51.51 10.58
C ILE A 149 25.62 51.97 12.04
N GLU A 150 24.48 52.48 12.49
CA GLU A 150 24.29 53.00 13.85
C GLU A 150 24.26 51.88 14.91
N ASN A 151 23.70 50.70 14.57
CA ASN A 151 23.45 49.65 15.54
C ASN A 151 23.88 48.25 15.02
N PRO A 152 25.18 47.92 15.05
CA PRO A 152 25.67 46.62 14.56
C PRO A 152 25.16 45.43 15.38
N ASP A 153 24.79 45.64 16.64
CA ASP A 153 24.21 44.62 17.50
C ASP A 153 22.81 44.22 17.05
N LYS A 154 22.00 45.18 16.57
CA LYS A 154 20.69 44.93 15.97
C LYS A 154 20.80 44.06 14.71
N LYS A 155 21.80 44.33 13.87
CA LYS A 155 22.10 43.49 12.68
C LYS A 155 22.49 42.07 13.07
N LYS A 156 23.27 41.90 14.14
CA LYS A 156 23.63 40.59 14.67
C LYS A 156 22.39 39.85 15.20
N LEU A 157 21.50 40.55 15.90
CA LEU A 157 20.22 40.00 16.39
C LEU A 157 19.33 39.52 15.23
N PHE A 158 19.22 40.28 14.14
CA PHE A 158 18.52 39.83 12.93
C PHE A 158 19.12 38.55 12.34
N GLY A 159 20.44 38.40 12.35
CA GLY A 159 21.11 37.17 11.90
C GLY A 159 20.78 35.96 12.80
N GLU A 160 20.69 36.16 14.11
CA GLU A 160 20.27 35.12 15.05
C GLU A 160 18.79 34.73 14.85
N ILE A 161 17.90 35.73 14.71
CA ILE A 161 16.49 35.54 14.41
C ILE A 161 16.33 34.74 13.10
N GLU A 162 17.04 35.12 12.04
CA GLU A 162 16.97 34.40 10.76
C GLU A 162 17.34 32.92 10.92
N GLY A 163 18.41 32.62 11.67
CA GLY A 163 18.82 31.25 11.97
C GLY A 163 17.76 30.46 12.74
N LYS A 164 17.28 31.01 13.87
CA LYS A 164 16.27 30.35 14.70
C LYS A 164 14.92 30.21 14.00
N PHE A 165 14.54 31.19 13.20
CA PHE A 165 13.31 31.18 12.43
C PHE A 165 13.33 30.11 11.34
N LYS A 166 14.45 29.95 10.62
CA LYS A 166 14.62 28.84 9.65
C LYS A 166 14.48 27.48 10.32
N GLU A 167 15.15 27.25 11.46
CA GLU A 167 15.02 25.99 12.20
C GLU A 167 13.57 25.71 12.66
N TYR A 168 12.84 26.76 13.04
CA TYR A 168 11.42 26.66 13.41
C TYR A 168 10.53 26.38 12.21
N ALA A 169 10.74 27.08 11.09
CA ALA A 169 10.00 26.90 9.85
C ALA A 169 10.20 25.48 9.27
N ASP A 170 11.44 24.98 9.25
CA ASP A 170 11.75 23.63 8.82
C ASP A 170 11.03 22.58 9.68
N LEU A 171 11.05 22.78 11.01
CA LEU A 171 10.32 21.90 11.92
C LEU A 171 8.81 21.96 11.69
N LEU A 172 8.24 23.13 11.39
CA LEU A 172 6.81 23.26 11.06
C LEU A 172 6.44 22.52 9.77
N ILE A 173 7.27 22.61 8.72
CA ILE A 173 7.06 21.90 7.46
C ILE A 173 7.08 20.39 7.72
N VAL A 174 8.11 19.89 8.41
CA VAL A 174 8.21 18.48 8.80
C VAL A 174 7.01 18.06 9.66
N SER A 175 6.53 18.94 10.55
CA SER A 175 5.34 18.68 11.38
C SER A 175 4.07 18.58 10.57
N ARG A 176 3.90 19.42 9.55
CA ARG A 176 2.77 19.34 8.62
C ARG A 176 2.80 18.04 7.83
N GLU A 177 3.96 17.64 7.31
CA GLU A 177 4.12 16.37 6.60
C GLU A 177 3.80 15.18 7.51
N LEU A 178 4.34 15.18 8.72
CA LEU A 178 4.08 14.14 9.73
C LEU A 178 2.60 14.08 10.15
N ALA A 179 1.92 15.22 10.19
CA ALA A 179 0.48 15.30 10.44
C ALA A 179 -0.35 14.75 9.27
N GLY A 180 0.19 14.77 8.05
CA GLY A 180 -0.43 14.20 6.85
C GLY A 180 -0.40 12.68 6.79
N PHE A 181 0.46 12.01 7.57
CA PHE A 181 0.47 10.55 7.61
C PHE A 181 -0.83 9.98 8.18
N THR A 182 -1.29 8.90 7.55
CA THR A 182 -2.50 8.19 7.98
C THR A 182 -2.19 7.22 9.11
N ARG A 183 -3.22 6.89 9.89
CA ARG A 183 -3.14 5.83 10.89
C ARG A 183 -3.19 4.47 10.20
N PRO A 184 -2.45 3.46 10.69
CA PRO A 184 -2.55 2.12 10.14
C PRO A 184 -3.97 1.54 10.37
N PRO A 185 -4.47 0.71 9.44
CA PRO A 185 -5.68 -0.08 9.68
C PRO A 185 -5.55 -0.93 10.95
N ALA A 186 -6.67 -1.13 11.65
CA ALA A 186 -6.68 -1.83 12.93
C ALA A 186 -6.05 -3.23 12.83
N ARG A 187 -6.38 -3.98 11.77
CA ARG A 187 -5.85 -5.32 11.50
C ARG A 187 -4.32 -5.34 11.43
N ASP A 188 -3.74 -4.40 10.71
CA ASP A 188 -2.30 -4.38 10.45
C ASP A 188 -1.56 -3.95 11.72
N TYR A 189 -2.10 -2.96 12.45
CA TYR A 189 -1.64 -2.59 13.79
C TYR A 189 -1.69 -3.79 14.76
N PHE A 190 -2.80 -4.54 14.80
CA PHE A 190 -2.90 -5.71 15.69
C PHE A 190 -1.96 -6.84 15.29
N SER A 191 -1.65 -6.99 14.00
CA SER A 191 -0.68 -8.00 13.53
C SER A 191 0.72 -7.70 14.07
N VAL A 192 1.17 -6.44 13.99
CA VAL A 192 2.44 -6.01 14.57
C VAL A 192 2.39 -6.03 16.09
N LYS A 193 1.30 -5.57 16.72
CA LYS A 193 1.14 -5.63 18.19
C LYS A 193 1.21 -7.06 18.72
N ASN A 194 0.54 -8.02 18.07
CA ASN A 194 0.58 -9.43 18.45
C ASN A 194 1.99 -9.99 18.36
N TYR A 195 2.79 -9.52 17.40
CA TYR A 195 4.21 -9.86 17.33
C TYR A 195 4.98 -9.34 18.54
N PHE A 196 4.82 -8.06 18.89
CA PHE A 196 5.41 -7.46 20.09
C PHE A 196 5.00 -8.21 21.37
N ASP A 197 3.73 -8.59 21.48
CA ASP A 197 3.21 -9.36 22.62
C ASP A 197 3.79 -10.79 22.65
N SER A 198 4.08 -11.38 21.49
CA SER A 198 4.58 -12.76 21.37
C SER A 198 6.08 -12.91 21.57
N GLN A 199 6.88 -11.98 21.04
CA GLN A 199 8.34 -12.02 21.16
C GLN A 199 8.83 -11.23 22.36
N GLY A 200 8.03 -10.28 22.85
CA GLY A 200 8.44 -9.32 23.87
C GLY A 200 9.46 -8.31 23.30
N PRO A 201 9.33 -7.01 23.61
CA PRO A 201 10.38 -6.05 23.31
C PRO A 201 11.63 -6.35 24.14
N ILE A 202 12.82 -6.02 23.61
CA ILE A 202 14.10 -6.25 24.32
C ILE A 202 14.15 -5.41 25.58
N CYS A 203 13.59 -4.19 25.56
CA CYS A 203 13.35 -3.41 26.78
C CYS A 203 11.99 -2.67 26.76
N ASN A 204 11.43 -2.45 27.95
CA ASN A 204 10.12 -1.83 28.15
C ASN A 204 9.91 -0.48 27.41
N PRO A 205 10.91 0.44 27.35
CA PRO A 205 10.77 1.71 26.61
C PRO A 205 10.60 1.55 25.10
N GLU A 206 11.10 0.46 24.52
CA GLU A 206 11.09 0.19 23.07
C GLU A 206 9.77 -0.37 22.58
N SER A 207 8.81 -0.57 23.48
CA SER A 207 7.44 -0.98 23.20
C SER A 207 6.60 0.16 22.60
N TYR A 208 7.13 0.85 21.61
CA TYR A 208 6.50 2.03 21.01
C TYR A 208 5.09 1.71 20.49
N ILE A 209 4.85 0.47 20.07
CA ILE A 209 3.58 -0.01 19.53
C ILE A 209 2.40 0.20 20.50
N TYR A 210 2.63 0.23 21.82
CA TYR A 210 1.55 0.43 22.79
C TYR A 210 1.04 1.88 22.83
N ARG A 211 1.76 2.84 22.26
CA ARG A 211 1.32 4.24 22.14
C ARG A 211 0.42 4.44 20.93
N LYS A 212 -0.73 3.78 20.90
CA LYS A 212 -1.66 3.70 19.74
C LYS A 212 -1.91 5.05 19.04
N GLU A 213 -2.05 6.13 19.79
CA GLU A 213 -2.35 7.47 19.24
C GLU A 213 -1.16 8.14 18.50
N ASP A 214 0.05 7.65 18.73
CA ASP A 214 1.31 8.19 18.18
C ASP A 214 1.85 7.31 17.03
N ILE A 215 1.07 6.34 16.57
CA ILE A 215 1.44 5.40 15.51
C ILE A 215 0.92 5.86 14.15
N VAL A 216 1.80 5.82 13.15
CA VAL A 216 1.53 6.18 11.76
C VAL A 216 2.02 5.09 10.81
N THR A 217 1.41 5.02 9.62
CA THR A 217 1.91 4.19 8.52
C THR A 217 2.59 5.06 7.47
N LEU A 218 3.76 4.64 6.98
CA LEU A 218 4.47 5.37 5.91
C LEU A 218 3.73 5.27 4.57
N LYS A 219 3.07 4.14 4.33
CA LYS A 219 2.24 3.96 3.15
C LYS A 219 0.78 3.92 3.58
N PRO A 220 -0.06 4.88 3.14
CA PRO A 220 -1.48 4.78 3.39
C PRO A 220 -2.02 3.45 2.86
N GLY A 221 -2.62 2.68 3.76
CA GLY A 221 -3.59 1.65 3.39
C GLY A 221 -4.74 2.30 2.62
N ARG A 222 -5.60 1.51 1.98
CA ARG A 222 -6.77 2.08 1.29
C ARG A 222 -7.59 2.88 2.31
N GLU A 223 -7.89 4.14 2.03
CA GLU A 223 -8.51 5.10 2.98
C GLU A 223 -9.92 4.71 3.48
N ASN A 224 -10.45 3.58 3.01
CA ASN A 224 -11.81 3.13 3.26
C ASN A 224 -11.85 2.20 4.47
N ALA A 225 -11.62 2.76 5.67
CA ALA A 225 -11.66 2.02 6.94
C ALA A 225 -12.94 1.17 7.12
N TRP A 226 -14.06 1.60 6.54
CA TRP A 226 -15.31 0.83 6.54
C TRP A 226 -15.27 -0.40 5.62
N ILE A 227 -14.67 -0.27 4.43
CA ILE A 227 -14.55 -1.40 3.52
C ILE A 227 -13.54 -2.41 4.10
N ASP A 228 -12.48 -1.95 4.75
CA ASP A 228 -11.55 -2.83 5.45
C ASP A 228 -12.25 -3.61 6.58
N ALA A 229 -13.11 -2.96 7.36
CA ALA A 229 -13.92 -3.64 8.38
C ALA A 229 -14.94 -4.62 7.78
N PHE A 230 -15.51 -4.32 6.62
CA PHE A 230 -16.42 -5.22 5.90
C PHE A 230 -15.66 -6.42 5.30
N ILE A 231 -14.49 -6.17 4.72
CA ILE A 231 -13.55 -7.17 4.22
C ILE A 231 -13.12 -8.08 5.36
N GLU A 232 -12.77 -7.54 6.52
CA GLU A 232 -12.40 -8.30 7.71
C GLU A 232 -13.54 -9.24 8.13
N LYS A 233 -14.79 -8.75 8.17
CA LYS A 233 -15.96 -9.60 8.44
C LYS A 233 -16.16 -10.69 7.38
N ILE A 234 -16.00 -10.37 6.09
CA ILE A 234 -16.13 -11.35 5.01
C ILE A 234 -15.00 -12.38 5.08
N LEU A 235 -13.75 -11.95 5.25
CA LEU A 235 -12.60 -12.85 5.36
C LEU A 235 -12.74 -13.76 6.58
N HIS A 236 -13.17 -13.24 7.72
CA HIS A 236 -13.45 -14.07 8.90
C HIS A 236 -14.58 -15.06 8.65
N LYS A 237 -15.68 -14.63 8.02
CA LYS A 237 -16.83 -15.50 7.73
C LYS A 237 -16.52 -16.55 6.66
N LEU A 238 -15.69 -16.21 5.69
CA LEU A 238 -15.36 -17.03 4.53
C LEU A 238 -14.02 -17.76 4.73
N SER A 239 -13.42 -17.65 5.93
CA SER A 239 -12.17 -18.24 6.43
C SER A 239 -12.12 -19.76 6.30
N SER A 240 -12.07 -20.21 5.06
CA SER A 240 -11.82 -21.56 4.61
C SER A 240 -10.39 -21.63 4.08
N PRO A 241 -9.76 -22.82 4.04
CA PRO A 241 -8.39 -22.98 3.52
C PRO A 241 -8.21 -22.45 2.09
N LEU A 242 -9.30 -22.32 1.32
CA LEU A 242 -9.32 -21.78 -0.04
C LEU A 242 -8.97 -20.28 -0.11
N ILE A 243 -9.46 -19.48 0.84
CA ILE A 243 -9.09 -18.06 0.97
C ILE A 243 -7.61 -17.95 1.32
N ARG A 244 -7.17 -18.73 2.30
CA ARG A 244 -5.77 -18.74 2.72
C ARG A 244 -4.83 -19.12 1.59
N TYR A 245 -5.24 -20.02 0.69
CA TYR A 245 -4.51 -20.38 -0.51
C TYR A 245 -4.55 -19.30 -1.61
N MET A 246 -5.69 -18.63 -1.77
CA MET A 246 -5.89 -17.62 -2.84
C MET A 246 -5.19 -16.30 -2.54
N PHE A 247 -5.17 -15.86 -1.28
CA PHE A 247 -4.66 -14.55 -0.86
C PHE A 247 -3.20 -14.54 -0.36
N CYS A 248 -2.57 -15.71 -0.19
CA CYS A 248 -1.19 -15.83 0.23
C CYS A 248 -0.34 -16.27 -0.97
N THR A 249 0.43 -15.35 -1.55
CA THR A 249 1.34 -15.67 -2.66
C THR A 249 2.47 -16.59 -2.17
N PRO A 250 2.99 -17.50 -3.02
CA PRO A 250 4.11 -18.37 -2.65
C PRO A 250 5.31 -17.56 -2.15
N ASP A 251 5.58 -16.41 -2.78
CA ASP A 251 6.69 -15.52 -2.40
C ASP A 251 6.52 -14.86 -1.02
N LEU A 252 5.28 -14.66 -0.53
CA LEU A 252 4.99 -14.14 0.82
C LEU A 252 5.05 -15.25 1.88
N ARG A 253 4.70 -16.48 1.51
CA ARG A 253 4.78 -17.66 2.39
C ARG A 253 6.22 -18.04 2.70
N ASP A 254 7.15 -17.74 1.78
CA ASP A 254 8.57 -17.99 1.97
C ASP A 254 9.24 -16.94 2.88
N LYS A 255 8.63 -15.77 3.11
CA LYS A 255 9.22 -14.72 3.97
C LYS A 255 9.04 -14.98 5.47
N VAL A 256 7.97 -15.67 5.87
CA VAL A 256 7.59 -15.89 7.27
C VAL A 256 7.01 -17.29 7.44
N ASP A 257 7.60 -18.05 8.38
CA ASP A 257 7.06 -19.32 8.86
C ASP A 257 5.83 -19.03 9.76
N PRO A 258 4.62 -19.43 9.34
CA PRO A 258 3.39 -19.16 10.09
C PRO A 258 3.36 -19.85 11.47
N VAL A 259 4.20 -20.86 11.69
CA VAL A 259 4.24 -21.63 12.94
C VAL A 259 4.98 -20.87 14.06
N LYS A 260 6.07 -20.17 13.72
CA LYS A 260 6.89 -19.45 14.71
C LYS A 260 6.41 -18.05 14.99
N THR A 261 5.97 -17.36 13.96
CA THR A 261 5.78 -15.89 14.03
C THR A 261 4.31 -15.52 14.22
N LYS A 262 3.37 -16.45 13.97
CA LYS A 262 1.91 -16.26 14.07
C LYS A 262 1.35 -15.04 13.29
N ILE A 263 2.13 -14.47 12.39
CA ILE A 263 1.71 -13.34 11.55
C ILE A 263 1.22 -13.91 10.22
N GLN A 264 0.08 -13.40 9.75
CA GLN A 264 -0.53 -13.79 8.49
C GLN A 264 -0.33 -12.66 7.48
N LEU A 265 0.56 -12.88 6.51
CA LEU A 265 0.79 -11.99 5.40
C LEU A 265 -0.26 -12.21 4.32
N TYR A 266 -0.85 -11.12 3.82
CA TYR A 266 -1.86 -11.16 2.77
C TYR A 266 -1.46 -10.26 1.60
N SER A 267 -1.56 -10.79 0.38
CA SER A 267 -1.26 -10.02 -0.84
C SER A 267 -2.33 -8.95 -1.09
N ARG A 268 -1.90 -7.68 -1.07
CA ARG A 268 -2.76 -6.49 -1.30
C ARG A 268 -3.44 -6.53 -2.67
N ASP A 269 -2.71 -6.92 -3.72
CA ASP A 269 -3.25 -6.94 -5.09
C ASP A 269 -4.38 -7.93 -5.24
N ARG A 270 -4.25 -9.13 -4.68
CA ARG A 270 -5.30 -10.15 -4.78
C ARG A 270 -6.52 -9.79 -3.96
N ILE A 271 -6.33 -9.22 -2.77
CA ILE A 271 -7.44 -8.66 -1.97
C ILE A 271 -8.16 -7.59 -2.79
N ASN A 272 -7.43 -6.66 -3.40
CA ASN A 272 -8.03 -5.59 -4.20
C ASN A 272 -8.81 -6.13 -5.40
N HIS A 273 -8.31 -7.16 -6.09
CA HIS A 273 -9.04 -7.79 -7.19
C HIS A 273 -10.33 -8.49 -6.73
N VAL A 274 -10.28 -9.26 -5.63
CA VAL A 274 -11.48 -9.93 -5.11
C VAL A 274 -12.50 -8.92 -4.58
N VAL A 275 -12.03 -7.87 -3.90
CA VAL A 275 -12.90 -6.78 -3.43
C VAL A 275 -13.54 -6.07 -4.61
N GLY A 276 -12.76 -5.74 -5.64
CA GLY A 276 -13.27 -5.17 -6.89
C GLY A 276 -14.32 -6.07 -7.53
N PHE A 277 -14.08 -7.38 -7.58
CA PHE A 277 -15.01 -8.36 -8.13
C PHE A 277 -16.33 -8.44 -7.32
N ILE A 278 -16.26 -8.47 -5.99
CA ILE A 278 -17.45 -8.46 -5.12
C ILE A 278 -18.24 -7.16 -5.30
N ILE A 279 -17.57 -6.01 -5.36
CA ILE A 279 -18.22 -4.72 -5.59
C ILE A 279 -18.90 -4.71 -6.96
N MET A 280 -18.24 -5.23 -8.00
CA MET A 280 -18.83 -5.34 -9.35
C MET A 280 -20.08 -6.21 -9.37
N ILE A 281 -20.05 -7.39 -8.74
CA ILE A 281 -21.25 -8.26 -8.61
C ILE A 281 -22.36 -7.55 -7.84
N THR A 282 -22.01 -6.85 -6.75
CA THR A 282 -23.01 -6.14 -5.92
C THR A 282 -23.69 -5.02 -6.70
N ILE A 283 -22.94 -4.22 -7.45
CA ILE A 283 -23.48 -3.16 -8.31
C ILE A 283 -24.36 -3.75 -9.42
N LEU A 284 -23.91 -4.84 -10.07
CA LEU A 284 -24.69 -5.52 -11.10
C LEU A 284 -26.02 -6.07 -10.56
N ALA A 285 -25.99 -6.72 -9.40
CA ALA A 285 -27.18 -7.24 -8.74
C ALA A 285 -28.17 -6.11 -8.38
N LEU A 286 -27.67 -5.00 -7.85
CA LEU A 286 -28.50 -3.81 -7.55
C LEU A 286 -29.09 -3.17 -8.80
N LEU A 287 -28.46 -3.32 -9.96
CA LEU A 287 -29.00 -2.80 -11.21
C LEU A 287 -30.07 -3.73 -11.80
N ILE A 288 -29.89 -5.05 -11.72
CA ILE A 288 -30.77 -6.06 -12.33
C ILE A 288 -32.00 -6.37 -11.47
N ILE A 289 -31.84 -6.60 -10.16
CA ILE A 289 -32.93 -7.03 -9.27
C ILE A 289 -34.14 -6.08 -9.33
N PRO A 290 -33.98 -4.76 -9.30
CA PRO A 290 -35.12 -3.82 -9.29
C PRO A 290 -35.86 -3.80 -10.62
N VAL A 291 -35.14 -3.95 -11.75
CA VAL A 291 -35.74 -4.12 -13.07
C VAL A 291 -36.58 -5.40 -13.11
N TYR A 292 -36.04 -6.51 -12.60
CA TYR A 292 -36.77 -7.77 -12.52
C TYR A 292 -38.04 -7.67 -11.66
N VAL A 293 -37.96 -7.04 -10.48
CA VAL A 293 -39.12 -6.81 -9.61
C VAL A 293 -40.18 -5.95 -10.30
N LEU A 294 -39.78 -4.86 -10.98
CA LEU A 294 -40.70 -4.00 -11.73
C LEU A 294 -41.37 -4.74 -12.90
N LEU A 295 -40.64 -5.62 -13.60
CA LEU A 295 -41.21 -6.47 -14.64
C LEU A 295 -42.24 -7.44 -14.07
N HIS A 296 -41.94 -8.09 -12.93
CA HIS A 296 -42.85 -9.06 -12.34
C HIS A 296 -44.13 -8.41 -11.81
N VAL A 297 -44.01 -7.27 -11.12
CA VAL A 297 -45.16 -6.50 -10.62
C VAL A 297 -45.95 -5.87 -11.77
N GLY A 298 -45.27 -5.47 -12.86
CA GLY A 298 -45.87 -4.84 -14.03
C GLY A 298 -46.69 -5.77 -14.93
N GLN A 299 -46.62 -7.09 -14.74
CA GLN A 299 -47.40 -8.08 -15.50
C GLN A 299 -48.86 -8.22 -15.01
N GLY A 300 -49.18 -7.69 -13.83
CA GLY A 300 -50.54 -7.74 -13.26
C GLY A 300 -51.47 -6.61 -13.72
N ALA A 301 -52.76 -6.73 -13.41
CA ALA A 301 -53.74 -5.67 -13.66
C ALA A 301 -53.41 -4.41 -12.85
N ARG A 302 -53.43 -3.24 -13.50
CA ARG A 302 -53.11 -1.97 -12.85
C ARG A 302 -54.16 -1.58 -11.83
N THR A 303 -53.78 -1.68 -10.58
CA THR A 303 -54.50 -1.12 -9.44
C THR A 303 -53.70 0.06 -8.87
N PRO A 304 -54.35 1.07 -8.28
CA PRO A 304 -53.65 2.20 -7.66
C PRO A 304 -52.66 1.77 -6.58
N SER A 305 -52.92 0.65 -5.90
CA SER A 305 -52.00 0.02 -4.94
C SER A 305 -50.72 -0.51 -5.59
N MET A 306 -50.79 -1.10 -6.79
CA MET A 306 -49.62 -1.58 -7.52
C MET A 306 -48.72 -0.44 -7.99
N THR A 307 -49.30 0.67 -8.46
CA THR A 307 -48.54 1.87 -8.84
C THR A 307 -47.75 2.44 -7.65
N LEU A 308 -48.36 2.47 -6.46
CA LEU A 308 -47.68 2.91 -5.24
C LEU A 308 -46.51 1.97 -4.88
N ILE A 309 -46.69 0.65 -4.99
CA ILE A 309 -45.63 -0.33 -4.75
C ILE A 309 -44.46 -0.10 -5.73
N MET A 310 -44.73 0.15 -7.01
CA MET A 310 -43.70 0.42 -8.02
C MET A 310 -42.90 1.68 -7.68
N ILE A 311 -43.56 2.79 -7.31
CA ILE A 311 -42.88 4.02 -6.90
C ILE A 311 -42.02 3.80 -5.64
N MET A 312 -42.51 3.01 -4.68
CA MET A 312 -41.73 2.68 -3.47
C MET A 312 -40.50 1.82 -3.80
N VAL A 313 -40.64 0.83 -4.68
CA VAL A 313 -39.52 0.00 -5.16
C VAL A 313 -38.49 0.85 -5.89
N LEU A 314 -38.93 1.78 -6.73
CA LEU A 314 -38.05 2.75 -7.39
C LEU A 314 -37.24 3.54 -6.36
N LEU A 315 -37.91 4.28 -5.48
CA LEU A 315 -37.25 5.15 -4.49
C LEU A 315 -36.29 4.37 -3.59
N LEU A 316 -36.72 3.22 -3.07
CA LEU A 316 -35.90 2.40 -2.19
C LEU A 316 -34.68 1.84 -2.92
N SER A 317 -34.86 1.39 -4.16
CA SER A 317 -33.77 0.88 -4.98
C SER A 317 -32.73 1.95 -5.29
N THR A 318 -33.16 3.14 -5.74
CA THR A 318 -32.24 4.25 -6.03
C THR A 318 -31.48 4.69 -4.79
N LEU A 319 -32.14 4.67 -3.62
CA LEU A 319 -31.52 5.00 -2.33
C LEU A 319 -30.47 3.97 -1.93
N ILE A 320 -30.79 2.67 -2.00
CA ILE A 320 -29.83 1.59 -1.69
C ILE A 320 -28.64 1.65 -2.65
N PHE A 321 -28.88 1.84 -3.95
CA PHE A 321 -27.84 1.99 -4.97
C PHE A 321 -26.90 3.16 -4.66
N SER A 322 -27.45 4.34 -4.31
CA SER A 322 -26.65 5.52 -3.97
C SER A 322 -25.82 5.31 -2.70
N VAL A 323 -26.40 4.69 -1.67
CA VAL A 323 -25.67 4.32 -0.43
C VAL A 323 -24.54 3.36 -0.75
N VAL A 324 -24.79 2.33 -1.54
CA VAL A 324 -23.78 1.33 -1.91
C VAL A 324 -22.68 1.96 -2.78
N LEU A 325 -23.01 2.74 -3.80
CA LEU A 325 -21.99 3.43 -4.59
C LEU A 325 -21.11 4.34 -3.74
N THR A 326 -21.71 5.15 -2.87
CA THR A 326 -20.96 6.09 -2.02
C THR A 326 -20.10 5.37 -0.97
N LYS A 327 -20.54 4.21 -0.48
CA LYS A 327 -19.82 3.45 0.56
C LYS A 327 -18.76 2.51 0.01
N PHE A 328 -18.99 1.93 -1.17
CA PHE A 328 -18.12 0.90 -1.74
C PHE A 328 -17.18 1.42 -2.82
N THR A 329 -17.49 2.56 -3.45
CA THR A 329 -16.64 3.19 -4.46
C THR A 329 -16.07 4.51 -3.93
N SER A 330 -14.85 4.86 -4.34
CA SER A 330 -14.24 6.16 -4.01
C SER A 330 -14.73 7.26 -4.97
N ALA A 331 -15.98 7.17 -5.42
CA ALA A 331 -16.58 8.12 -6.35
C ALA A 331 -16.79 9.48 -5.65
N LYS A 332 -16.52 10.56 -6.37
CA LYS A 332 -16.76 11.91 -5.86
C LYS A 332 -18.26 12.13 -5.69
N ARG A 333 -18.62 13.06 -4.79
CA ARG A 333 -20.03 13.37 -4.48
C ARG A 333 -20.87 13.72 -5.72
N HIS A 334 -20.27 14.36 -6.73
CA HIS A 334 -20.98 14.68 -7.97
C HIS A 334 -21.10 13.47 -8.91
N GLU A 335 -20.15 12.54 -8.90
CA GLU A 335 -20.19 11.31 -9.70
C GLU A 335 -21.29 10.37 -9.17
N THR A 336 -21.45 10.28 -7.85
CA THR A 336 -22.52 9.46 -7.24
C THR A 336 -23.91 10.03 -7.53
N LEU A 337 -24.08 11.35 -7.48
CA LEU A 337 -25.34 12.01 -7.85
C LEU A 337 -25.67 11.82 -9.34
N GLY A 338 -24.67 11.94 -10.22
CA GLY A 338 -24.83 11.65 -11.65
C GLY A 338 -25.27 10.21 -11.91
N ALA A 339 -24.57 9.24 -11.31
CA ALA A 339 -24.92 7.83 -11.45
C ALA A 339 -26.32 7.51 -10.90
N ALA A 340 -26.71 8.10 -9.76
CA ALA A 340 -28.05 7.93 -9.19
C ALA A 340 -29.14 8.52 -10.09
N ALA A 341 -28.90 9.70 -10.69
CA ALA A 341 -29.83 10.31 -11.65
C ALA A 341 -29.99 9.45 -12.92
N THR A 342 -28.90 8.95 -13.48
CA THR A 342 -28.93 8.03 -14.64
C THR A 342 -29.69 6.76 -14.31
N TYR A 343 -29.42 6.15 -13.16
CA TYR A 343 -30.11 4.93 -12.72
C TYR A 343 -31.61 5.17 -12.53
N CYS A 344 -32.00 6.28 -11.88
CA CYS A 344 -33.38 6.68 -11.72
C CYS A 344 -34.08 6.87 -13.07
N ALA A 345 -33.44 7.58 -14.01
CA ALA A 345 -33.99 7.81 -15.34
C ALA A 345 -34.26 6.49 -16.09
N VAL A 346 -33.31 5.54 -16.05
CA VAL A 346 -33.49 4.22 -16.67
C VAL A 346 -34.71 3.51 -16.08
N LEU A 347 -34.84 3.46 -14.76
CA LEU A 347 -35.97 2.78 -14.12
C LEU A 347 -37.32 3.45 -14.42
N VAL A 348 -37.38 4.80 -14.46
CA VAL A 348 -38.60 5.54 -14.81
C VAL A 348 -39.01 5.30 -16.27
N VAL A 349 -38.05 5.22 -17.20
CA VAL A 349 -38.34 4.86 -18.60
C VAL A 349 -38.90 3.44 -18.70
N PHE A 350 -38.33 2.48 -17.96
CA PHE A 350 -38.88 1.12 -17.90
C PHE A 350 -40.31 1.10 -17.34
N LEU A 351 -40.60 1.87 -16.30
CA LEU A 351 -41.95 2.02 -15.76
C LEU A 351 -42.91 2.63 -16.79
N GLY A 352 -42.48 3.67 -17.51
CA GLY A 352 -43.28 4.31 -18.57
C GLY A 352 -43.59 3.38 -19.74
N ASN A 353 -42.65 2.52 -20.12
CA ASN A 353 -42.86 1.53 -21.18
C ASN A 353 -43.84 0.43 -20.76
N LEU A 354 -43.73 -0.08 -19.53
CA LEU A 354 -44.75 -0.98 -18.97
C LEU A 354 -46.13 -0.31 -19.04
N GLY A 355 -46.18 1.00 -18.73
CA GLY A 355 -47.26 1.97 -18.97
C GLY A 355 -48.05 1.75 -20.25
N ASN A 356 -47.38 1.81 -21.39
CA ASN A 356 -48.02 1.79 -22.71
C ASN A 356 -48.43 0.39 -23.19
N SER A 357 -47.77 -0.70 -22.75
CA SER A 357 -48.06 -2.04 -23.27
C SER A 357 -49.43 -2.58 -22.81
N SER A 358 -49.92 -2.15 -21.65
CA SER A 358 -51.23 -2.61 -21.12
C SER A 358 -52.43 -1.86 -21.70
N SER A 359 -52.25 -0.70 -22.33
CA SER A 359 -53.32 0.07 -22.96
C SER A 359 -53.58 -0.31 -24.43
N GLY A 360 -52.68 -1.10 -25.05
CA GLY A 360 -52.80 -1.54 -26.45
C GLY A 360 -53.60 -2.83 -26.68
N SER A 361 -54.05 -3.52 -25.62
CA SER A 361 -54.74 -4.81 -25.71
C SER A 361 -56.27 -4.74 -25.54
N SER A 362 -56.85 -3.56 -25.28
CA SER A 362 -58.30 -3.38 -25.04
C SER A 362 -59.10 -2.86 -26.24
N SER A 363 -58.50 -2.69 -27.42
CA SER A 363 -59.18 -2.20 -28.63
C SER A 363 -59.17 -3.27 -29.72
N GLY A 364 -60.04 -4.28 -29.58
CA GLY A 364 -60.13 -5.34 -30.58
C GLY A 364 -61.17 -6.43 -30.28
N SER A 365 -62.43 -6.06 -29.99
CA SER A 365 -63.59 -6.94 -30.26
C SER A 365 -64.91 -6.21 -29.99
N SER A 366 -65.48 -5.58 -31.03
CA SER A 366 -66.92 -5.42 -31.15
C SER A 366 -67.29 -5.17 -32.61
N ASN A 367 -67.40 -6.25 -33.38
CA ASN A 367 -68.16 -6.24 -34.62
C ASN A 367 -68.95 -7.55 -34.72
N GLY A 368 -70.28 -7.42 -34.79
CA GLY A 368 -71.16 -8.36 -35.48
C GLY A 368 -71.96 -9.35 -34.64
N THR A 369 -73.24 -9.05 -34.40
CA THR A 369 -74.39 -10.00 -34.49
C THR A 369 -75.69 -9.16 -34.38
N SER A 370 -76.36 -8.80 -35.47
CA SER A 370 -77.41 -9.57 -36.17
C SER A 370 -78.64 -9.89 -35.31
N THR A 371 -79.71 -9.12 -35.51
CA THR A 371 -81.08 -9.60 -35.80
C THR A 371 -81.82 -8.55 -36.60
#